data_AF-A0A821JGW0-F1
#
_entry.id   AF-A0A821JGW0-F1
#
_cell.length_a   1.000
_cell.length_b   1.000
_cell.length_c   1.000
_cell.angle_alpha   90.00
_cell.angle_beta   90.00
_cell.angle_gamma   90.00
#
_symmetry.space_group_name_H-M   'P 1'
#
loop_
_entity.id
_entity.type
_entity.pdbx_description
1 polymer ?
#
loop_
_entity_poly.entity_id
_entity_poly.type
_entity_poly.pdbx_seq_one_letter_code
_entity_poly.pdbx_strand_id
1 'polypeptide(L)' 'MLLKSFLTVLLFLFTSAVDPFEKFAESTTRHTNNWAILVDTSRFWFNYRHVANVLSIYRSVKRL' A
#
# COMPACT_ATOMS: atom_id res chain seq x y z
N MET A 1 -43.92 -7.18 12.48
CA MET A 1 -42.85 -6.73 13.41
C MET A 1 -41.70 -7.72 13.51
N LEU A 2 -41.98 -9.03 13.62
CA LEU A 2 -40.96 -10.09 13.74
C LEU A 2 -39.95 -10.15 12.58
N LEU A 3 -40.39 -10.09 11.32
CA LEU A 3 -39.50 -10.18 10.15
C LEU A 3 -38.53 -8.99 10.03
N LYS A 4 -38.99 -7.78 10.39
CA LYS A 4 -38.15 -6.57 10.37
C LYS A 4 -37.08 -6.62 11.46
N SER A 5 -37.44 -7.12 12.65
CA SER A 5 -36.49 -7.33 13.75
C SER A 5 -35.44 -8.39 13.41
N PHE A 6 -35.84 -9.47 12.74
CA PHE A 6 -34.92 -10.50 12.27
C PHE A 6 -33.91 -9.96 11.25
N LEU A 7 -34.38 -9.16 10.28
CA LEU A 7 -33.51 -8.55 9.27
C LEU A 7 -32.49 -7.58 9.88
N THR A 8 -32.90 -6.80 10.89
CA THR A 8 -31.98 -5.88 11.58
C THR A 8 -30.91 -6.60 12.39
N VAL A 9 -31.24 -7.75 13.00
CA VAL A 9 -30.26 -8.57 13.72
C VAL A 9 -29.28 -9.21 12.75
N LEU A 10 -29.75 -9.71 11.60
CA LEU A 10 -28.88 -10.27 10.57
C LEU A 10 -27.91 -9.23 10.02
N LEU A 11 -28.39 -8.01 9.76
CA LEU A 11 -27.56 -6.91 9.27
C LEU A 11 -26.50 -6.50 10.31
N PHE A 12 -26.87 -6.45 11.59
CA PHE A 12 -25.95 -6.12 12.68
C PHE A 12 -24.84 -7.17 12.85
N LEU A 13 -25.20 -8.45 12.78
CA LEU A 13 -24.25 -9.56 12.80
C LEU A 13 -23.30 -9.49 11.60
N PHE A 14 -23.81 -9.16 10.41
CA PHE A 14 -23.01 -9.01 9.22
C PHE A 14 -22.00 -7.86 9.36
N THR A 15 -22.42 -6.68 9.83
CA THR A 15 -21.50 -5.54 10.04
C THR A 15 -20.40 -5.87 11.05
N SER A 16 -20.71 -6.55 12.15
CA SER A 16 -19.71 -6.92 13.16
C SER A 16 -18.66 -7.93 12.70
N ALA A 17 -18.96 -8.69 11.63
CA ALA A 17 -18.04 -9.65 11.03
C ALA A 17 -17.08 -9.02 10.01
N VAL A 18 -17.36 -7.79 9.55
CA VAL A 18 -16.52 -7.07 8.57
C VAL A 18 -15.30 -6.44 9.24
N ASP A 19 -15.45 -5.84 10.43
CA ASP A 19 -14.35 -5.15 11.14
C ASP A 19 -13.12 -6.04 11.44
N PRO A 20 -13.27 -7.30 11.89
CA PRO A 20 -12.14 -8.19 12.15
C PRO A 20 -11.43 -8.61 10.86
N PHE A 21 -12.18 -8.74 9.76
CA PHE A 21 -11.64 -9.13 8.46
C PHE A 21 -10.79 -8.01 7.84
N GLU A 22 -11.26 -6.76 7.93
CA GLU A 22 -10.50 -5.59 7.48
C GLU A 22 -9.20 -5.42 8.29
N LYS A 23 -9.29 -5.56 9.62
CA LYS A 23 -8.11 -5.54 10.50
C LYS A 23 -7.11 -6.68 10.22
N PHE A 24 -7.60 -7.87 9.87
CA PHE A 24 -6.75 -9.00 9.51
C PHE A 24 -6.02 -8.77 8.17
N ALA A 25 -6.72 -8.28 7.15
CA ALA A 25 -6.13 -7.91 5.86
C ALA A 25 -5.09 -6.78 5.99
N GLU A 26 -5.31 -5.85 6.91
CA GLU A 26 -4.37 -4.80 7.27
C GLU A 26 -3.13 -5.30 8.04
N SER A 27 -3.24 -6.43 8.75
CA SER A 27 -2.15 -7.00 9.55
C SER A 27 -1.19 -7.85 8.72
N THR A 28 -1.68 -8.53 7.67
CA THR A 28 -0.86 -9.39 6.80
C THR A 28 -0.09 -8.61 5.72
N THR A 29 -0.41 -7.34 5.50
CA THR A 29 0.16 -6.50 4.44
C THR A 29 1.31 -5.58 4.88
N ARG A 30 1.72 -5.60 6.15
CA ARG A 30 2.66 -4.61 6.72
C ARG A 30 4.09 -5.11 7.01
N HIS A 31 4.61 -6.07 6.26
CA HIS A 31 6.06 -6.33 6.22
C HIS A 31 6.71 -5.50 5.12
N THR A 32 7.06 -4.25 5.41
CA THR A 32 7.68 -3.33 4.44
C THR A 32 9.20 -3.26 4.62
N ASN A 33 9.89 -4.37 4.35
CA ASN A 33 11.36 -4.40 4.28
C ASN A 33 11.87 -4.15 2.85
N ASN A 34 11.39 -3.07 2.22
CA ASN A 34 11.68 -2.79 0.82
C ASN A 34 12.83 -1.79 0.72
N TRP A 35 14.05 -2.29 0.51
CA TRP A 35 15.24 -1.45 0.38
C TRP A 35 15.64 -1.34 -1.08
N ALA A 36 15.81 -0.11 -1.55
CA ALA A 36 16.34 0.17 -2.87
C ALA A 36 17.56 1.10 -2.74
N ILE A 37 18.67 0.70 -3.34
CA ILE A 37 19.90 1.50 -3.41
C ILE A 37 20.07 1.93 -4.86
N LEU A 38 20.18 3.24 -5.08
CA LEU A 38 20.37 3.81 -6.40
C LEU A 38 21.73 4.51 -6.46
N VAL A 39 22.50 4.22 -7.50
CA VAL A 39 23.87 4.75 -7.68
C VAL A 39 24.04 5.22 -9.12
N ASP A 40 24.65 6.40 -9.29
CA ASP A 40 25.22 6.85 -10.55
C ASP A 40 26.76 6.87 -10.43
N THR A 41 27.45 6.44 -11.48
CA THR A 41 28.92 6.33 -11.55
C THR A 41 29.58 7.52 -12.26
N SER A 42 28.82 8.57 -12.59
CA SER A 42 29.29 9.74 -13.32
C SER A 42 28.95 11.08 -12.64
N ARG A 43 29.78 12.12 -12.82
CA ARG A 43 29.58 13.45 -12.21
C ARG A 43 29.58 14.63 -13.19
N PHE A 44 29.97 14.39 -14.44
CA PHE A 44 30.11 15.45 -15.44
C PHE A 44 28.81 15.71 -16.20
N TRP A 45 28.62 16.96 -16.64
CA TRP A 45 27.42 17.40 -17.35
C TRP A 45 27.10 16.61 -18.61
N PHE A 46 28.14 16.17 -19.35
CA PHE A 46 28.00 15.32 -20.54
C PHE A 46 27.23 14.01 -20.26
N ASN A 47 27.21 13.57 -19.00
CA ASN A 47 26.61 12.33 -18.55
C ASN A 47 25.26 12.55 -17.83
N TYR A 48 24.60 13.69 -18.02
CA TYR A 48 23.32 14.04 -17.39
C TYR A 48 22.25 12.92 -17.47
N ARG A 49 22.27 12.12 -18.54
CA ARG A 49 21.36 10.97 -18.71
C ARG A 49 21.47 9.95 -17.57
N HIS A 50 22.65 9.74 -17.00
CA HIS A 50 22.83 8.78 -15.91
C HIS A 50 22.16 9.26 -14.61
N VAL A 51 22.35 10.53 -14.23
CA VAL A 51 21.64 11.17 -13.11
C VAL A 51 20.12 11.19 -13.35
N ALA A 52 19.68 11.52 -14.56
CA ALA A 52 18.26 11.57 -14.91
C ALA A 52 17.57 10.19 -14.81
N ASN A 53 18.25 9.12 -15.24
CA ASN A 53 17.76 7.75 -15.14
C ASN A 53 17.65 7.29 -13.67
N VAL A 54 18.63 7.61 -12.83
CA VAL A 54 18.55 7.32 -11.39
C VAL A 54 17.41 8.10 -10.74
N LEU A 55 17.22 9.37 -11.10
CA LEU A 55 16.17 10.21 -10.55
C LEU A 55 14.76 9.76 -10.94
N SER A 56 14.57 9.24 -12.16
CA SER A 56 13.27 8.72 -12.59
C SER A 56 12.86 7.50 -11.75
N ILE A 57 13.81 6.59 -11.47
CA ILE A 57 13.59 5.42 -10.62
C ILE A 57 13.33 5.85 -9.17
N TYR A 58 14.09 6.81 -8.64
CA TYR A 58 13.87 7.36 -7.30
C TYR A 58 12.43 7.86 -7.11
N ARG A 59 11.90 8.62 -8.09
CA ARG A 59 10.54 9.16 -8.01
C ARG A 59 9.48 8.05 -8.01
N SER A 60 9.67 7.00 -8.80
CA SER A 60 8.79 5.85 -8.83
C SER A 60 8.84 5.08 -7.51
N VAL A 61 10.03 4.79 -7.00
CA VAL A 61 10.22 4.08 -5.72
C VAL A 61 9.70 4.89 -4.54
N LYS A 62 9.85 6.22 -4.53
CA LYS A 62 9.35 7.10 -3.46
C LYS A 62 7.81 7.14 -3.37
N ARG A 63 7.12 6.84 -4.47
CA ARG A 63 5.65 6.86 -4.53
C ARG A 63 5.02 5.53 -4.09
N LEU A 64 5.80 4.45 -4.09
CA LEU A 64 5.40 3.12 -3.61
C LEU A 64 5.41 3.08 -2.07
#